data_AF-A0A2E8FDX1-F1
#
_entry.id   AF-A0A2E8FDX1-F1
#
_cell.length_a   1.000
_cell.length_b   1.000
_cell.length_c   1.000
_cell.angle_alpha   90.00
_cell.angle_beta   90.00
_cell.angle_gamma   90.00
#
_symmetry.space_group_name_H-M   'P 1'
#
loop_
_entity.id
_entity.type
_entity.pdbx_description
1 polymer ?
#
loop_
_entity_poly.entity_id
_entity_poly.type
_entity_poly.pdbx_seq_one_letter_code
_entity_poly.pdbx_strand_id
1 'polypeptide(L)'
;MIEIDWNPKQRFLRQFAALFVLFFGAIGGVRFARGDQSTATVLWAISSLGLVGVAWPAFMRYIYVTWMALFFPVGWTVSMVILSAIYFLVVTPIGIIMRVCGHDRCGRRPDPTATTYWKPRQPPADATRYYRQF
;
A
#
# COMPACT_ATOMS: atom_id res chain seq x y z
N MET A 1 -6.11 -2.01 -6.44
CA MET A 1 -7.29 -1.66 -5.64
C MET A 1 -7.23 -2.56 -4.41
N ILE A 2 -7.13 -2.03 -3.20
CA ILE A 2 -7.10 -2.88 -1.99
C ILE A 2 -8.52 -3.41 -1.81
N GLU A 3 -8.74 -4.68 -2.16
CA GLU A 3 -10.04 -5.33 -1.96
C GLU A 3 -10.16 -5.70 -0.48
N ILE A 4 -11.09 -5.05 0.21
CA ILE A 4 -11.42 -5.42 1.59
C ILE A 4 -12.23 -6.71 1.52
N ASP A 5 -11.68 -7.81 2.03
CA ASP A 5 -12.40 -9.08 2.15
C ASP A 5 -13.50 -8.97 3.22
N TRP A 6 -14.71 -8.60 2.79
CA TRP A 6 -15.90 -8.41 3.66
C TRP A 6 -16.44 -9.71 4.26
N ASN A 7 -16.05 -10.87 3.73
CA ASN A 7 -16.43 -12.17 4.26
C ASN A 7 -15.22 -13.11 4.36
N PRO A 8 -14.31 -12.89 5.32
CA PRO A 8 -13.12 -13.70 5.43
C PRO A 8 -13.51 -15.12 5.87
N LYS A 9 -12.83 -16.15 5.33
CA LYS A 9 -13.07 -17.55 5.69
C LYS A 9 -12.96 -17.74 7.21
N GLN A 10 -13.84 -18.55 7.80
CA GLN A 10 -13.87 -18.77 9.26
C GLN A 10 -12.55 -19.30 9.87
N ARG A 11 -11.67 -19.91 9.07
CA ARG A 11 -10.32 -20.31 9.51
C ARG A 11 -9.41 -19.11 9.74
N PHE A 12 -9.51 -18.09 8.88
CA PHE A 12 -8.73 -16.85 8.98
C PHE A 12 -9.14 -16.02 10.21
N LEU A 13 -10.45 -15.92 10.50
CA LEU A 13 -10.93 -15.24 11.71
C LEU A 13 -10.41 -15.91 12.99
N ARG A 14 -10.36 -17.26 13.02
CA ARG A 14 -9.82 -18.00 14.17
C ARG A 14 -8.31 -17.79 14.33
N GLN A 15 -7.55 -17.74 13.23
CA GLN A 15 -6.13 -17.42 13.27
C GLN A 15 -5.89 -15.98 13.77
N PHE A 16 -6.69 -15.03 13.29
CA PHE A 16 -6.63 -13.64 13.74
C PHE A 16 -6.95 -13.53 15.24
N ALA A 17 -8.04 -14.17 15.70
CA ALA A 17 -8.40 -14.21 17.12
C ALA A 17 -7.31 -14.87 17.98
N ALA A 18 -6.72 -15.98 17.53
CA ALA A 18 -5.63 -16.65 18.24
C ALA A 18 -4.36 -15.78 18.34
N LEU A 19 -3.99 -15.10 17.26
CA LEU A 19 -2.89 -14.13 17.26
C LEU A 19 -3.16 -12.96 18.20
N PHE A 20 -4.41 -12.47 18.22
CA PHE A 20 -4.83 -11.39 19.10
C PHE A 20 -4.70 -11.79 20.57
N VAL A 21 -5.23 -12.96 20.95
CA VAL A 21 -5.12 -13.50 22.32
C VAL A 21 -3.65 -13.71 22.71
N LEU A 22 -2.83 -14.27 21.83
CA LEU A 22 -1.41 -14.51 22.09
C LEU A 22 -0.65 -13.20 22.28
N PHE A 23 -0.88 -12.21 21.40
CA PHE A 23 -0.20 -10.93 21.44
C PHE A 23 -0.58 -10.11 22.69
N PHE A 24 -1.87 -9.94 22.96
CA PHE A 24 -2.34 -9.20 24.13
C PHE A 24 -2.10 -9.95 25.45
N GLY A 25 -2.19 -11.28 25.44
CA GLY A 25 -1.85 -12.12 26.59
C GLY A 25 -0.36 -12.06 26.95
N ALA A 26 0.53 -12.12 25.96
CA ALA A 26 1.98 -11.99 26.20
C ALA A 26 2.35 -10.60 26.74
N ILE A 27 1.80 -9.53 26.15
CA ILE A 27 2.05 -8.16 26.60
C ILE A 27 1.46 -7.92 28.00
N GLY A 28 0.26 -8.45 28.28
CA GLY A 28 -0.35 -8.41 29.60
C GLY A 28 0.48 -9.14 30.65
N GLY A 29 1.03 -10.32 30.32
CA GLY A 29 1.93 -11.07 31.21
C GLY A 29 3.24 -10.33 31.51
N VAL A 30 3.85 -9.73 30.48
CA VAL A 30 5.09 -8.92 30.66
C VAL A 30 4.82 -7.64 31.46
N ARG A 31 3.68 -6.98 31.26
CA ARG A 31 3.29 -5.78 32.03
C ARG A 31 2.94 -6.12 33.48
N PHE A 32 2.29 -7.25 33.73
CA PHE A 32 2.03 -7.76 35.08
C PHE A 32 3.34 -8.03 35.82
N ALA A 33 4.32 -8.64 35.16
CA ALA A 33 5.66 -8.86 35.71
C ALA A 33 6.44 -7.55 36.00
N ARG A 34 6.05 -6.43 35.39
CA ARG A 34 6.64 -5.10 35.60
C ARG A 34 5.92 -4.24 36.65
N GLY A 35 4.90 -4.78 37.34
CA GLY A 35 4.23 -4.12 38.46
C GLY A 35 3.16 -3.09 38.09
N ASP A 36 2.83 -2.94 36.81
CA ASP A 36 1.86 -1.94 36.33
C ASP A 36 0.45 -2.57 36.27
N GLN A 37 -0.19 -2.66 37.44
CA GLN A 37 -1.36 -3.51 37.67
C GLN A 37 -2.65 -2.99 37.00
N SER A 38 -2.78 -1.67 36.81
CA SER A 38 -3.91 -1.06 36.10
C SER A 38 -3.85 -1.36 34.59
N THR A 39 -2.67 -1.26 33.99
CA THR A 39 -2.48 -1.53 32.56
C THR A 39 -2.62 -3.03 32.26
N ALA A 40 -2.16 -3.88 33.17
CA ALA A 40 -2.26 -5.34 33.04
C ALA A 40 -3.71 -5.83 33.05
N THR A 41 -4.58 -5.36 33.95
CA THR A 41 -5.99 -5.81 34.02
C THR A 41 -6.78 -5.43 32.77
N VAL A 42 -6.56 -4.24 32.21
CA VAL A 42 -7.18 -3.82 30.95
C VAL A 42 -6.74 -4.70 29.79
N LEU A 43 -5.44 -5.01 29.68
CA LEU A 43 -4.90 -5.91 28.65
C LEU A 43 -5.45 -7.34 28.77
N TRP A 44 -5.60 -7.84 29.99
CA TRP A 44 -6.20 -9.15 30.25
C TRP A 44 -7.69 -9.19 29.93
N ALA A 45 -8.45 -8.12 30.22
CA ALA A 45 -9.86 -7.99 29.85
C ALA A 45 -10.06 -7.92 28.32
N ILE A 46 -9.14 -7.29 27.60
CA ILE A 46 -9.16 -7.27 26.13
C ILE A 46 -8.83 -8.66 25.56
N SER A 47 -7.89 -9.38 26.18
CA SER A 47 -7.52 -10.74 25.77
C SER A 47 -8.65 -11.74 25.99
N SER A 48 -9.41 -11.63 27.09
CA SER A 48 -10.59 -12.47 27.33
C SER A 48 -11.72 -12.19 26.32
N LEU A 49 -11.85 -10.96 25.84
CA LEU A 49 -12.73 -10.63 24.72
C LEU A 49 -12.32 -11.35 23.41
N GLY A 50 -11.01 -11.52 23.20
CA GLY A 50 -10.45 -12.33 22.10
C GLY A 50 -10.80 -13.82 22.20
N LEU A 51 -10.80 -14.38 23.42
CA LEU A 51 -11.25 -15.76 23.70
C LEU A 51 -12.74 -15.95 23.38
N VAL A 52 -13.59 -14.98 23.73
CA VAL A 52 -15.01 -14.99 23.31
C VAL A 52 -15.13 -14.95 21.78
N GLY A 53 -14.21 -14.27 21.10
CA GLY A 53 -14.11 -14.28 19.65
C GLY A 53 -13.73 -15.62 19.01
N VAL A 54 -13.00 -16.48 19.73
CA VAL A 54 -12.70 -17.86 19.31
C VAL A 54 -13.95 -18.74 19.39
N ALA A 55 -14.76 -18.55 20.43
CA ALA A 55 -16.04 -19.25 20.60
C ALA A 55 -17.14 -18.72 19.65
N TRP A 56 -17.14 -17.41 19.37
CA TRP A 56 -18.15 -16.75 18.55
C TRP A 56 -17.53 -15.99 17.35
N PRO A 57 -17.19 -16.70 16.26
CA PRO A 57 -16.49 -16.10 15.11
C PRO A 57 -17.32 -15.03 14.39
N ALA A 58 -18.65 -15.05 14.51
CA ALA A 58 -19.53 -14.05 13.91
C ALA A 58 -19.34 -12.64 14.51
N PHE A 59 -19.05 -12.53 15.81
CA PHE A 59 -18.78 -11.25 16.46
C PHE A 59 -17.40 -10.70 16.09
N MET A 60 -16.38 -11.57 16.02
CA MET A 60 -15.06 -11.17 15.54
C MET A 60 -15.05 -10.73 14.10
N ARG A 61 -15.98 -11.21 13.26
CA ARG A 61 -16.15 -10.71 11.91
C ARG A 61 -16.45 -9.21 11.88
N TYR A 62 -17.39 -8.75 12.72
CA TYR A 62 -17.73 -7.33 12.77
C TYR A 62 -16.57 -6.47 13.25
N ILE A 63 -15.84 -6.91 14.27
CA ILE A 63 -14.64 -6.21 14.75
C ILE A 63 -13.58 -6.15 13.64
N TYR A 64 -13.28 -7.29 13.00
CA TYR A 64 -12.30 -7.35 11.92
C TYR A 64 -12.66 -6.44 10.75
N VAL A 65 -13.93 -6.44 10.33
CA VAL A 65 -14.41 -5.62 9.20
C VAL A 65 -14.35 -4.13 9.56
N THR A 66 -14.81 -3.74 10.75
CA THR A 66 -14.73 -2.33 11.21
C THR A 66 -13.27 -1.88 11.31
N TRP A 67 -12.40 -2.74 11.84
CA TRP A 67 -10.97 -2.47 11.92
C TRP A 67 -10.36 -2.30 10.53
N MET A 68 -10.61 -3.23 9.60
CA MET A 68 -10.11 -3.13 8.23
C MET A 68 -10.65 -1.89 7.50
N ALA A 69 -11.92 -1.52 7.71
CA ALA A 69 -12.50 -0.30 7.15
C ALA A 69 -11.80 0.96 7.70
N LEU A 70 -11.45 0.97 8.99
CA LEU A 70 -10.72 2.08 9.61
C LEU A 70 -9.27 2.18 9.12
N PHE A 71 -8.61 1.05 8.86
CA PHE A 71 -7.24 1.00 8.34
C PHE A 71 -7.15 1.17 6.81
N PHE A 72 -8.25 1.06 6.09
CA PHE A 72 -8.30 1.32 4.64
C PHE A 72 -7.71 2.67 4.21
N PRO A 73 -8.12 3.83 4.79
CA PRO A 73 -7.53 5.12 4.42
C PRO A 73 -6.03 5.20 4.73
N VAL A 74 -5.55 4.46 5.75
CA VAL A 74 -4.12 4.37 6.06
C VAL A 74 -3.38 3.66 4.92
N GLY A 75 -3.90 2.52 4.45
CA GLY A 75 -3.31 1.79 3.32
C GLY A 75 -3.27 2.60 2.02
N TRP A 76 -4.34 3.35 1.73
CA TRP A 76 -4.35 4.32 0.63
C TRP A 76 -3.23 5.35 0.83
N THR A 77 -3.18 5.99 1.99
CA THR A 77 -2.22 7.06 2.28
C THR A 77 -0.79 6.56 2.12
N VAL A 78 -0.46 5.39 2.65
CA VAL A 78 0.85 4.76 2.48
C VAL A 78 1.17 4.55 1.00
N SER A 79 0.21 4.06 0.21
CA SER A 79 0.42 3.87 -1.24
C SER A 79 0.71 5.20 -1.95
N MET A 80 -0.02 6.26 -1.61
CA MET A 80 0.20 7.61 -2.16
C MET A 80 1.53 8.20 -1.71
N VAL A 81 1.91 8.00 -0.45
CA VAL A 81 3.18 8.47 0.11
C VAL A 81 4.35 7.76 -0.55
N ILE A 82 4.31 6.44 -0.70
CA ILE A 82 5.35 5.67 -1.39
C ILE A 82 5.47 6.12 -2.85
N LEU A 83 4.35 6.24 -3.57
CA LEU A 83 4.35 6.70 -4.95
C LEU A 83 4.93 8.12 -5.07
N SER A 84 4.51 9.03 -4.19
CA SER A 84 5.02 10.40 -4.14
C SER A 84 6.52 10.42 -3.82
N ALA A 85 6.96 9.63 -2.86
CA ALA A 85 8.37 9.52 -2.49
C ALA A 85 9.20 9.03 -3.68
N ILE A 86 8.78 7.97 -4.37
CA ILE A 86 9.46 7.48 -5.57
C ILE A 86 9.50 8.56 -6.66
N TYR A 87 8.37 9.23 -6.91
CA TYR A 87 8.30 10.28 -7.92
C TYR A 87 9.23 11.45 -7.61
N PHE A 88 9.24 11.95 -6.38
CA PHE A 88 10.03 13.14 -6.01
C PHE A 88 11.49 12.83 -5.67
N LEU A 89 11.81 11.64 -5.16
CA LEU A 89 13.17 11.26 -4.80
C LEU A 89 13.92 10.51 -5.89
N VAL A 90 13.23 9.92 -6.86
CA VAL A 90 13.86 9.15 -7.93
C VAL A 90 13.58 9.79 -9.29
N VAL A 91 12.31 9.88 -9.70
CA VAL A 91 11.97 10.34 -11.06
C VAL A 91 12.32 11.81 -11.27
N THR A 92 11.97 12.66 -10.31
CA THR A 92 12.21 14.11 -10.37
C THR A 92 13.70 14.45 -10.43
N PRO A 93 14.59 13.92 -9.55
CA PRO A 93 16.01 14.23 -9.64
C PRO A 93 16.64 13.68 -10.91
N ILE A 94 16.21 12.53 -11.43
CA ILE A 94 16.66 12.05 -12.75
C ILE A 94 16.31 13.08 -13.83
N GLY A 95 15.07 13.61 -13.83
CA GLY A 95 14.65 14.65 -14.75
C GLY A 95 15.44 15.96 -14.60
N ILE A 96 15.73 16.37 -13.36
CA ILE A 96 16.55 17.56 -13.07
C ILE A 96 17.98 17.35 -13.58
N ILE A 97 18.61 16.21 -13.28
CA ILE A 97 19.96 15.87 -13.74
C ILE A 97 19.99 15.88 -15.28
N MET A 98 19.03 15.24 -15.95
CA MET A 98 18.94 15.28 -17.41
C MET A 98 18.81 16.70 -17.96
N ARG A 99 18.05 17.57 -17.28
CA ARG A 99 17.85 18.97 -17.66
C ARG A 99 19.13 19.80 -17.47
N VAL A 100 19.86 19.60 -16.37
CA VAL A 100 21.13 20.27 -16.07
C VAL A 100 22.24 19.79 -16.99
N CYS A 101 22.31 18.49 -17.28
CA CYS A 101 23.24 17.91 -18.27
C CYS A 101 22.92 18.30 -19.72
N GLY A 102 21.89 19.12 -19.96
CA GLY A 102 21.58 19.65 -21.29
C GLY A 102 20.99 18.64 -22.26
N HIS A 103 20.51 17.48 -21.77
CA HIS A 103 20.01 16.41 -22.62
C HIS A 103 18.54 16.65 -23.00
N ASP A 104 18.32 17.35 -24.12
CA ASP A 104 16.98 17.62 -24.65
C ASP A 104 16.48 16.47 -25.54
N ARG A 105 16.03 15.36 -24.92
CA ARG A 105 15.47 14.21 -25.66
C ARG A 105 14.19 14.53 -26.43
N CYS A 106 13.43 15.53 -25.97
CA CYS A 106 12.16 15.88 -26.59
C CYS A 106 12.29 16.96 -27.68
N GLY A 107 13.50 17.52 -27.91
CA GLY A 107 13.68 18.63 -28.85
C GLY A 107 12.79 19.82 -28.50
N ARG A 108 12.64 20.12 -27.21
CA ARG A 108 11.77 21.19 -26.70
C ARG A 108 12.42 22.56 -26.78
N ARG A 109 13.72 22.65 -27.04
CA ARG A 109 14.39 23.91 -27.37
C ARG A 109 13.90 24.36 -28.76
N PRO A 110 13.21 25.50 -28.86
CA PRO A 110 12.85 26.05 -30.16
C PRO A 110 14.15 26.41 -30.90
N ASP A 111 14.32 25.84 -32.10
CA ASP A 111 15.41 26.16 -33.01
C ASP A 111 14.96 27.35 -33.88
N PRO A 112 15.56 28.54 -33.72
CA PRO A 112 15.18 29.72 -34.51
C PRO A 112 15.53 29.58 -35.99
N THR A 113 16.39 28.63 -36.36
CA THR A 113 16.85 28.41 -37.74
C THR A 113 16.10 27.29 -38.46
N ALA A 114 15.23 26.55 -37.74
CA ALA A 114 14.46 25.47 -38.33
C ALA A 114 13.27 26.03 -39.14
N THR A 115 13.22 25.70 -40.42
CA THR A 115 12.09 26.00 -41.32
C THR A 115 10.83 25.20 -40.97
N THR A 116 11.00 24.03 -40.34
CA THR A 116 9.89 23.17 -39.91
C THR A 116 10.36 22.19 -38.81
N TYR A 117 9.53 21.96 -37.79
CA TYR A 117 9.78 20.96 -36.73
C TYR A 117 9.32 19.55 -37.12
N TRP A 118 8.78 19.37 -38.33
CA TRP A 118 8.35 18.08 -38.83
C TRP A 118 9.55 17.16 -39.03
N LYS A 119 9.61 16.08 -38.24
CA LYS A 119 10.58 15.00 -38.46
C LYS A 119 10.06 14.06 -39.54
N PRO A 120 10.76 13.86 -40.67
CA PRO A 120 10.32 12.96 -41.72
C PRO A 120 10.27 11.53 -41.17
N ARG A 121 9.07 10.93 -41.22
CA ARG A 121 8.88 9.54 -40.82
C ARG A 121 9.35 8.66 -41.97
N GLN A 122 10.30 7.77 -41.72
CA GLN A 122 10.69 6.78 -42.73
C GLN A 122 9.44 5.94 -43.07
N PRO A 123 9.07 5.82 -44.36
CA PRO A 123 7.97 4.97 -44.76
C PRO A 123 8.33 3.54 -44.35
N PRO A 124 7.43 2.81 -43.68
CA PRO A 124 7.69 1.42 -43.38
C PRO A 124 7.86 0.65 -44.67
N ALA A 125 8.85 -0.24 -44.69
CA ALA A 125 9.12 -1.10 -45.84
C ALA A 125 7.93 -2.00 -46.23
N ASP A 126 6.97 -2.19 -45.32
CA ASP A 126 5.80 -3.04 -45.51
C ASP A 126 4.59 -2.48 -44.73
N ALA A 127 3.46 -2.29 -45.43
CA ALA A 127 2.19 -1.84 -44.86
C ALA A 127 1.60 -2.86 -43.87
N THR A 128 1.96 -4.14 -44.02
CA THR A 128 1.49 -5.24 -43.17
C THR A 128 1.98 -5.11 -41.72
N ARG A 129 3.07 -4.36 -41.50
CA ARG A 129 3.64 -4.07 -40.17
C ARG A 129 2.72 -3.23 -39.29
N TYR A 130 1.82 -2.43 -39.87
CA TYR A 130 0.84 -1.67 -39.09
C TYR A 130 -0.22 -2.55 -38.43
N TYR A 131 -0.46 -3.75 -38.97
CA TYR A 131 -1.45 -4.68 -38.45
C TYR A 131 -0.90 -5.63 -37.36
N ARG A 132 0.41 -5.57 -37.06
CA ARG A 132 1.02 -6.32 -35.95
C ARG A 132 1.43 -5.35 -34.84
N GLN A 133 0.54 -5.16 -33.89
CA GLN A 133 0.71 -4.23 -32.76
C GLN A 133 1.44 -4.85 -31.56
N PHE A 134 1.68 -6.17 -31.58
CA PHE A 134 2.37 -6.94 -30.53
C PHE A 134 3.41 -7.87 -31.15
#